data_AF-A0A077MFG5-F1
#
_entry.id   AF-A0A077MFG5-F1
#
_cell.length_a   1.000
_cell.length_b   1.000
_cell.length_c   1.000
_cell.angle_alpha   90.00
_cell.angle_beta   90.00
_cell.angle_gamma   90.00
#
_symmetry.space_group_name_H-M   'P 1'
#
loop_
_entity.id
_entity.type
_entity.pdbx_description
1 polymer ?
#
loop_
_entity_poly.entity_id
_entity_poly.type
_entity_poly.pdbx_seq_one_letter_code
_entity_poly.pdbx_strand_id
1 'polypeptide(L)'
;MADAVRGLVAGLSVVFWCFATWLIPVLVAMGWWRHYLRGIPLTYEATLWSIIFPLGMYSVAGMYLGRADHLPIVEWIGATWLWVAVTAWVVVTVAMLRHIVLTVVARPKAP
;
A
#
# COMPACT_ATOMS: atom_id res chain seq x y z
N MET A 1 -3.28 -33.01 -15.17
CA MET A 1 -2.11 -32.17 -14.82
C MET A 1 -2.51 -30.72 -14.57
N ALA A 2 -3.29 -30.09 -15.47
CA ALA A 2 -3.75 -28.71 -15.30
C ALA A 2 -4.49 -28.45 -13.98
N ASP A 3 -5.35 -29.37 -13.53
CA ASP A 3 -6.11 -29.20 -12.28
C ASP A 3 -5.22 -29.21 -11.03
N ALA A 4 -4.17 -30.02 -11.01
CA ALA A 4 -3.20 -30.07 -9.91
C ALA A 4 -2.39 -28.77 -9.82
N VAL A 5 -1.98 -28.22 -10.96
CA VAL A 5 -1.28 -26.91 -11.03
C VAL A 5 -2.22 -25.80 -10.57
N ARG A 6 -3.49 -25.82 -11.01
CA ARG A 6 -4.50 -24.82 -10.61
C ARG A 6 -4.71 -24.81 -9.09
N GLY A 7 -4.87 -25.98 -8.48
CA GLY A 7 -5.03 -26.10 -7.02
C GLY A 7 -3.80 -25.63 -6.25
N LEU A 8 -2.59 -25.98 -6.73
CA LEU A 8 -1.33 -25.52 -6.11
C LEU A 8 -1.18 -23.99 -6.19
N VAL A 9 -1.44 -23.40 -7.35
CA VAL A 9 -1.34 -21.94 -7.55
C VAL A 9 -2.34 -21.21 -6.67
N ALA A 10 -3.60 -21.65 -6.63
CA ALA A 10 -4.63 -21.07 -5.75
C ALA A 10 -4.20 -21.13 -4.27
N GLY A 11 -3.75 -22.31 -3.81
CA GLY A 11 -3.25 -22.47 -2.45
C GLY A 11 -2.07 -21.55 -2.12
N LEU A 12 -1.08 -21.46 -3.01
CA LEU A 12 0.07 -20.56 -2.85
C LEU A 12 -0.35 -19.08 -2.84
N SER A 13 -1.29 -18.68 -3.70
CA SER A 13 -1.82 -17.32 -3.71
C SER A 13 -2.48 -16.94 -2.38
N VAL A 14 -3.26 -17.86 -1.80
CA VAL A 14 -3.86 -17.66 -0.46
C VAL A 14 -2.77 -17.56 0.62
N VAL A 15 -1.75 -18.42 0.59
CA VAL A 15 -0.64 -18.36 1.56
C VAL A 15 0.11 -17.03 1.47
N PHE A 16 0.43 -16.56 0.26
CA PHE A 16 1.07 -15.26 0.06
C PHE A 16 0.18 -14.10 0.50
N TRP A 17 -1.13 -14.18 0.24
CA TRP A 17 -2.07 -13.20 0.75
C TRP A 17 -2.09 -13.17 2.28
N CYS A 18 -2.20 -14.33 2.95
CA CYS A 18 -2.14 -14.43 4.41
C CYS A 18 -0.85 -13.84 4.97
N PHE A 19 0.29 -14.15 4.34
CA PHE A 19 1.59 -13.59 4.73
C PHE A 19 1.62 -12.07 4.59
N ALA A 20 1.14 -11.53 3.47
CA ALA A 20 1.04 -10.09 3.26
C ALA A 20 0.13 -9.42 4.29
N THR A 21 -1.04 -10.00 4.58
CA THR A 21 -1.98 -9.53 5.60
C THR A 21 -1.34 -9.49 6.99
N TRP A 22 -0.51 -10.48 7.32
CA TRP A 22 0.20 -10.55 8.60
C TRP A 22 1.28 -9.49 8.76
N LEU A 23 1.89 -9.03 7.66
CA LEU A 23 2.87 -7.94 7.70
C LEU A 23 2.23 -6.59 8.01
N ILE A 24 0.95 -6.39 7.68
CA ILE A 24 0.25 -5.12 7.85
C ILE A 24 0.28 -4.64 9.32
N PRO A 25 -0.12 -5.44 10.33
CA PRO A 25 0.02 -5.04 11.74
C PRO A 25 1.43 -4.59 12.13
N VAL A 26 2.46 -5.29 11.64
CA VAL A 26 3.86 -4.96 11.92
C VAL A 26 4.24 -3.62 11.29
N LEU A 27 3.85 -3.40 10.04
CA LEU A 27 4.08 -2.13 9.33
C LEU A 27 3.35 -0.96 10.02
N VAL A 28 2.10 -1.17 10.45
CA VAL A 28 1.33 -0.16 11.19
C VAL A 28 1.98 0.15 12.54
N ALA A 29 2.41 -0.87 13.29
CA ALA A 29 3.10 -0.68 14.56
C ALA A 29 4.43 0.07 14.38
N MET A 30 5.21 -0.26 13.36
CA MET A 30 6.45 0.46 13.04
C MET A 30 6.20 1.91 12.61
N GLY A 31 5.17 2.15 11.79
CA GLY A 31 4.75 3.50 11.40
C GLY A 31 4.32 4.34 12.61
N TRP A 32 3.52 3.74 13.50
CA TRP A 32 3.09 4.37 14.74
C TRP A 32 4.29 4.71 15.64
N TRP A 33 5.19 3.75 15.86
CA TRP A 33 6.41 3.95 16.65
C TRP A 33 7.30 5.07 16.07
N ARG A 34 7.49 5.09 14.74
CA ARG A 34 8.33 6.08 14.06
C ARG A 34 7.79 7.50 14.22
N HIS A 35 6.48 7.70 14.05
CA HIS A 35 5.89 9.04 13.99
C HIS A 35 5.39 9.54 15.35
N TYR A 36 4.76 8.69 16.17
CA TYR A 36 4.21 9.10 17.47
C TYR A 36 5.21 8.99 18.61
N LEU A 37 5.98 7.90 18.68
CA LEU A 37 6.89 7.66 19.81
C LEU A 37 8.29 8.28 19.58
N ARG A 38 8.80 8.27 18.35
CA ARG A 38 10.08 8.91 18.00
C ARG A 38 9.95 10.34 17.48
N GLY A 39 8.73 10.83 17.26
CA GLY A 39 8.48 12.22 16.83
C GLY A 39 9.10 12.57 15.47
N ILE A 40 9.40 11.59 14.62
CA ILE A 40 10.03 11.85 13.33
C ILE A 40 8.99 12.57 12.44
N PRO A 41 9.28 13.81 12.02
CA PRO A 41 8.31 14.62 11.28
C PRO A 41 7.95 13.95 9.95
N LEU A 42 6.67 14.00 9.59
CA LEU A 42 6.19 13.57 8.28
C LEU A 42 6.62 14.60 7.22
N THR A 43 7.84 14.48 6.72
CA THR A 43 8.31 15.19 5.54
C THR A 43 8.06 14.35 4.29
N TYR A 44 7.70 15.01 3.19
CA TYR A 44 7.57 14.33 1.90
C TYR A 44 8.94 13.79 1.47
N GLU A 45 9.02 12.48 1.26
CA GLU A 45 10.15 11.81 0.64
C GLU A 45 9.62 10.97 -0.54
N ALA A 46 10.37 10.92 -1.64
CA ALA A 46 9.99 10.12 -2.81
C ALA A 46 9.78 8.63 -2.45
N THR A 47 10.47 8.14 -1.41
CA THR A 47 10.34 6.77 -0.87
C THR A 47 8.93 6.44 -0.37
N LEU A 48 8.08 7.43 -0.05
CA LEU A 48 6.68 7.19 0.33
C LEU A 48 5.89 6.48 -0.79
N TRP A 49 6.26 6.71 -2.05
CA TRP A 49 5.65 6.02 -3.19
C TRP A 49 5.91 4.51 -3.20
N SER A 50 7.07 4.07 -2.70
CA SER A 50 7.41 2.65 -2.55
C SER A 50 6.52 1.92 -1.54
N ILE A 51 5.80 2.65 -0.68
CA ILE A 51 4.84 2.08 0.29
C ILE A 51 3.43 2.08 -0.31
N ILE A 52 3.05 3.16 -1.00
CA ILE A 52 1.71 3.29 -1.60
C ILE A 52 1.49 2.26 -2.71
N PHE A 53 2.52 1.98 -3.49
CA PHE A 53 2.39 1.02 -4.60
C PHE A 53 2.02 -0.40 -4.10
N PRO A 54 2.76 -1.01 -3.17
CA PRO A 54 2.37 -2.30 -2.58
C PRO A 54 0.99 -2.26 -1.89
N LEU A 55 0.60 -1.14 -1.30
CA LEU A 55 -0.70 -0.96 -0.67
C LEU A 55 -1.86 -1.09 -1.69
N GLY A 56 -1.71 -0.45 -2.84
CA GLY A 56 -2.64 -0.61 -3.96
C GLY A 56 -2.62 -2.04 -4.52
N MET A 57 -1.42 -2.60 -4.71
CA MET A 57 -1.27 -3.96 -5.24
C MET A 57 -1.88 -5.03 -4.33
N TYR A 58 -1.77 -4.90 -3.00
CA TYR A 58 -2.42 -5.79 -2.04
C TYR A 58 -3.95 -5.75 -2.18
N SER A 59 -4.52 -4.56 -2.36
CA SER A 59 -5.96 -4.36 -2.55
C SER A 59 -6.45 -5.08 -3.81
N VAL A 60 -5.75 -4.87 -4.93
CA VAL A 60 -6.06 -5.50 -6.22
C VAL A 60 -5.87 -7.01 -6.14
N ALA A 61 -4.76 -7.49 -5.57
CA ALA A 61 -4.49 -8.91 -5.40
C ALA A 61 -5.59 -9.60 -4.57
N GLY A 62 -6.03 -8.99 -3.47
CA GLY A 62 -7.14 -9.50 -2.65
C GLY A 62 -8.45 -9.58 -3.44
N MET A 63 -8.79 -8.55 -4.21
CA MET A 63 -9.99 -8.55 -5.06
C MET A 63 -9.96 -9.64 -6.13
N TYR A 64 -8.84 -9.79 -6.85
CA TYR A 64 -8.70 -10.82 -7.89
C TYR A 64 -8.66 -12.23 -7.31
N LEU A 65 -7.93 -12.44 -6.22
CA LEU A 65 -7.87 -13.72 -5.53
C LEU A 65 -9.24 -14.13 -5.01
N GLY A 66 -9.94 -13.21 -4.34
CA GLY A 66 -11.29 -13.45 -3.83
C GLY A 66 -12.28 -13.81 -4.94
N ARG A 67 -12.18 -13.17 -6.10
CA ARG A 67 -13.05 -13.46 -7.24
C ARG A 67 -12.68 -14.77 -7.97
N ALA A 68 -11.39 -15.07 -8.08
CA ALA A 68 -10.89 -16.24 -8.80
C ALA A 68 -11.11 -17.55 -8.05
N ASP A 69 -11.00 -17.52 -6.72
CA ASP A 69 -11.15 -18.69 -5.84
C ASP A 69 -12.46 -18.68 -5.03
N HIS A 70 -13.40 -17.77 -5.37
CA HIS A 70 -14.70 -17.62 -4.71
C HIS A 70 -14.62 -17.41 -3.19
N LEU A 71 -13.68 -16.58 -2.75
CA LEU A 71 -13.47 -16.18 -1.36
C LEU A 71 -13.99 -14.76 -1.09
N PRO A 72 -15.29 -14.58 -0.80
CA PRO A 72 -15.92 -13.25 -0.70
C PRO A 72 -15.30 -12.37 0.41
N ILE A 73 -14.79 -12.98 1.47
CA ILE A 73 -14.10 -12.27 2.56
C ILE A 73 -12.80 -11.63 2.05
N VAL A 74 -12.01 -12.36 1.26
CA VAL A 74 -10.73 -11.88 0.72
C VAL A 74 -10.96 -10.74 -0.27
N GLU A 75 -12.00 -10.85 -1.11
CA GLU A 75 -12.42 -9.78 -2.01
C GLU A 75 -12.86 -8.53 -1.25
N TRP A 76 -13.69 -8.69 -0.21
CA TRP A 76 -14.16 -7.57 0.61
C TRP A 76 -13.02 -6.86 1.34
N ILE A 77 -12.05 -7.61 1.86
CA ILE A 77 -10.82 -7.05 2.45
C ILE A 77 -10.07 -6.23 1.39
N GLY A 78 -9.85 -6.80 0.20
CA GLY A 78 -9.18 -6.10 -0.90
C GLY A 78 -9.88 -4.79 -1.29
N ALA A 79 -11.21 -4.82 -1.42
CA ALA A 79 -12.01 -3.64 -1.73
C ALA A 79 -11.95 -2.57 -0.63
N THR A 80 -11.88 -2.97 0.63
CA THR A 80 -11.72 -2.04 1.76
C THR A 80 -10.33 -1.40 1.74
N TRP A 81 -9.28 -2.19 1.52
CA TRP A 81 -7.91 -1.70 1.41
C TRP A 81 -7.70 -0.78 0.20
N LEU A 82 -8.48 -0.93 -0.86
CA LEU A 82 -8.42 -0.01 -2.01
C LEU A 82 -8.71 1.43 -1.58
N TRP A 83 -9.70 1.65 -0.72
CA TRP A 83 -10.01 2.98 -0.21
C TRP A 83 -8.90 3.54 0.67
N VAL A 84 -8.25 2.69 1.47
CA VAL A 84 -7.07 3.07 2.25
C VAL A 84 -5.92 3.47 1.31
N ALA A 85 -5.67 2.69 0.26
CA ALA A 85 -4.64 2.94 -0.74
C ALA A 85 -4.87 4.26 -1.50
N VAL A 86 -6.11 4.50 -1.95
CA VAL A 86 -6.50 5.74 -2.62
C VAL A 86 -6.33 6.94 -1.70
N THR A 87 -6.75 6.82 -0.44
CA THR A 87 -6.59 7.90 0.55
C THR A 87 -5.11 8.23 0.77
N ALA A 88 -4.27 7.21 0.98
CA ALA A 88 -2.83 7.39 1.13
C ALA A 88 -2.19 8.01 -0.13
N TRP A 89 -2.60 7.55 -1.31
CA TRP A 89 -2.15 8.07 -2.60
C TRP A 89 -2.47 9.56 -2.77
N VAL A 90 -3.70 9.98 -2.44
CA VAL A 90 -4.11 11.39 -2.50
C VAL A 90 -3.26 12.23 -1.55
N VAL A 91 -3.08 11.79 -0.30
CA VAL A 91 -2.29 12.51 0.71
C VAL A 91 -0.84 12.72 0.23
N VAL A 92 -0.18 11.67 -0.26
CA VAL A 92 1.21 11.77 -0.72
C VAL A 92 1.33 12.57 -2.02
N THR A 93 0.33 12.48 -2.91
CA THR A 93 0.28 13.31 -4.12
C THR A 93 0.19 14.80 -3.76
N VAL A 94 -0.69 15.17 -2.83
CA VAL A 94 -0.80 16.55 -2.34
C VAL A 94 0.51 17.00 -1.67
N ALA A 95 1.12 16.14 -0.86
CA ALA A 95 2.41 16.42 -0.23
C ALA A 95 3.54 16.63 -1.26
N MET A 96 3.57 15.82 -2.33
CA MET A 96 4.49 15.97 -3.46
C MET A 96 4.30 17.31 -4.17
N LEU A 97 3.06 17.64 -4.55
CA LEU A 97 2.74 18.89 -5.25
C LEU A 97 3.12 20.10 -4.39
N ARG A 98 2.79 20.08 -3.10
CA ARG A 98 3.21 21.12 -2.15
C ARG A 98 4.74 21.24 -2.10
N HIS A 99 5.44 20.11 -2.01
CA HIS A 99 6.90 20.11 -1.97
C HIS A 99 7.50 20.71 -3.26
N ILE A 100 6.99 20.33 -4.43
CA ILE A 100 7.43 20.86 -5.73
C ILE A 100 7.18 22.37 -5.82
N VAL A 101 5.98 22.84 -5.45
CA VAL A 101 5.66 24.28 -5.47
C VAL A 101 6.59 25.07 -4.54
N LEU A 102 6.82 24.60 -3.31
CA LEU A 102 7.67 25.31 -2.35
C LEU A 102 9.16 25.27 -2.69
N THR A 103 9.64 24.20 -3.33
CA THR A 103 11.08 24.03 -3.61
C THR A 103 11.49 24.53 -5.00
N VAL A 104 10.64 24.35 -6.02
CA VAL A 104 10.95 24.69 -7.42
C VAL A 104 10.38 26.05 -7.80
N VAL A 105 9.16 26.39 -7.37
CA VAL A 105 8.50 27.65 -7.79
C VAL A 105 8.86 28.81 -6.86
N ALA A 106 8.99 28.57 -5.55
CA ALA A 106 9.20 29.63 -4.55
C ALA A 106 10.68 29.95 -4.25
N ARG A 107 11.65 29.27 -4.88
CA ARG A 107 13.08 29.66 -4.81
C ARG A 107 13.49 30.34 -6.13
N PRO A 108 13.48 31.68 -6.23
CA PRO A 108 14.25 32.35 -7.26
C PRO A 108 15.72 31.98 -7.04
N LYS A 109 16.41 31.55 -8.11
CA LYS A 109 17.87 31.49 -8.12
C LYS A 109 18.38 32.85 -7.63
N ALA A 110 19.02 32.89 -6.46
CA ALA A 110 19.80 34.06 -6.08
C ALA A 110 20.98 34.16 -7.06
N PRO A 111 21.25 35.33 -7.65
CA PRO A 111 22.45 35.57 -8.44
C PRO A 111 23.72 35.51 -7.58
#